data_AF-A0A257PQ30-F1
#
_entry.id   AF-A0A257PQ30-F1
#
_cell.length_a   1.000
_cell.length_b   1.000
_cell.length_c   1.000
_cell.angle_alpha   90.00
_cell.angle_beta   90.00
_cell.angle_gamma   90.00
#
_symmetry.space_group_name_H-M   'P 1'
#
loop_
_entity.id
_entity.type
_entity.pdbx_description
1 polymer ?
#
loop_
_entity_poly.entity_id
_entity_poly.type
_entity_poly.pdbx_seq_one_letter_code
_entity_poly.pdbx_strand_id
1 'polypeptide(L)'
;MVLSGSSSISTTIPAGYNYVVDTGSKNTVTGSDVAIITGTVGGSYNVTGTSTVAVQGGTNTVKATGNYVLSTSSTSNNGIIASGTGTVATNGSSTVRSGGSNVVLSNGSNELVVGASGATTITASGNGSGVLGAGGAITANITGGAATVAAGNSTTTVTLSGSNAVAFGGTGTTAGALSVVDAGTNDTIATFASNATVVASGSTQSLVFGGTGLLDFVGGAGASTVIGGTGGSEVMTVGAGGIVFSAGTNNMSTIVGSANAGLATIFGGSGSQINLNESISGTTGGAFLLASGGQETLNAALSNTNNLFSGGADSTGAVSMVGGSGSNTFFAGSGADTMTGGTSSNLFAFFAANTKGGTDYITNFNANDILVLSGYDTTLSAAKLLSTATTGQGGVTITLSDSTKITFTNLTDTTALTNRITYS
;
A
#
# COMPACT_ATOMS: atom_id res chain seq x y z
N MET A 1 13.31 -36.21 -38.09
CA MET A 1 12.25 -36.12 -39.10
C MET A 1 12.15 -34.67 -39.57
N VAL A 2 11.96 -34.42 -40.86
CA VAL A 2 11.77 -33.07 -41.40
C VAL A 2 10.39 -32.97 -42.01
N LEU A 3 9.63 -31.96 -41.61
CA LEU A 3 8.34 -31.60 -42.18
C LEU A 3 8.53 -30.35 -43.03
N SER A 4 8.54 -30.51 -44.35
CA SER A 4 8.78 -29.43 -45.31
C SER A 4 7.81 -29.56 -46.47
N GLY A 5 6.69 -28.83 -46.41
CA GLY A 5 5.63 -28.87 -47.42
C GLY A 5 4.79 -27.59 -47.41
N SER A 6 4.25 -27.23 -48.58
CA SER A 6 3.41 -26.04 -48.79
C SER A 6 1.95 -26.23 -48.38
N SER A 7 1.57 -27.42 -47.93
CA SER A 7 0.25 -27.72 -47.38
C SER A 7 0.36 -27.96 -45.88
N SER A 8 -0.59 -27.45 -45.11
CA SER A 8 -0.71 -27.74 -43.68
C SER A 8 -1.07 -29.21 -43.47
N ILE A 9 -0.36 -29.87 -42.57
CA ILE A 9 -0.66 -31.25 -42.15
C ILE A 9 -0.93 -31.31 -40.65
N SER A 10 -1.70 -32.31 -40.23
CA SER A 10 -1.86 -32.70 -38.83
C SER A 10 -1.28 -34.09 -38.66
N THR A 11 -0.23 -34.25 -37.84
CA THR A 11 0.50 -35.51 -37.73
C THR A 11 0.95 -35.80 -36.30
N THR A 12 1.06 -37.09 -35.98
CA THR A 12 1.74 -37.58 -34.77
C THR A 12 3.14 -38.04 -35.15
N ILE A 13 4.13 -37.66 -34.34
CA ILE A 13 5.53 -38.05 -34.51
C ILE A 13 5.64 -39.55 -34.19
N PRO A 14 6.07 -40.40 -35.14
CA PRO A 14 6.23 -41.82 -34.88
C PRO A 14 7.28 -42.11 -33.80
N ALA A 15 7.15 -43.26 -33.13
CA ALA A 15 8.15 -43.71 -32.17
C ALA A 15 9.55 -43.82 -32.80
N GLY A 16 10.58 -43.50 -32.02
CA GLY A 16 11.99 -43.53 -32.44
C GLY A 16 12.51 -42.22 -33.05
N TYR A 17 11.65 -41.21 -33.29
CA TYR A 17 12.07 -39.88 -33.71
C TYR A 17 12.18 -38.92 -32.53
N ASN A 18 13.41 -38.69 -32.06
CA ASN A 18 13.69 -37.79 -30.95
C ASN A 18 13.82 -36.32 -31.38
N TYR A 19 13.96 -36.06 -32.69
CA TYR A 19 14.17 -34.72 -33.25
C TYR A 19 13.29 -34.48 -34.48
N VAL A 20 12.58 -33.36 -34.49
CA VAL A 20 11.73 -32.90 -35.59
C VAL A 20 12.08 -31.47 -35.97
N VAL A 21 12.22 -31.23 -37.26
CA VAL A 21 12.35 -29.89 -37.84
C VAL A 21 11.11 -29.64 -38.69
N ASP A 22 10.31 -28.64 -38.32
CA ASP A 22 9.08 -28.28 -39.02
C ASP A 22 9.23 -26.92 -39.70
N THR A 23 9.59 -26.95 -40.99
CA THR A 23 9.75 -25.76 -41.84
C THR A 23 8.63 -25.65 -42.89
N GLY A 24 7.57 -26.45 -42.73
CA GLY A 24 6.43 -26.47 -43.62
C GLY A 24 5.47 -25.30 -43.40
N SER A 25 4.25 -25.48 -43.89
CA SER A 25 3.12 -24.58 -43.65
C SER A 25 2.65 -24.67 -42.20
N LYS A 26 1.51 -24.05 -41.86
CA LYS A 26 0.93 -24.11 -40.51
C LYS A 26 0.51 -25.53 -40.11
N ASN A 27 1.46 -26.32 -39.63
CA ASN A 27 1.27 -27.72 -39.26
C ASN A 27 0.77 -27.87 -37.83
N THR A 28 0.07 -28.97 -37.57
CA THR A 28 -0.23 -29.45 -36.23
C THR A 28 0.60 -30.71 -35.97
N VAL A 29 1.51 -30.64 -35.00
CA VAL A 29 2.45 -31.72 -34.70
C VAL A 29 2.25 -32.19 -33.26
N THR A 30 2.03 -33.49 -33.08
CA THR A 30 1.87 -34.12 -31.76
C THR A 30 3.00 -35.11 -31.49
N GLY A 31 3.62 -35.11 -30.31
CA GLY A 31 4.66 -36.09 -29.97
C GLY A 31 4.93 -36.22 -28.47
N SER A 32 5.70 -37.24 -28.09
CA SER A 32 6.18 -37.44 -26.71
C SER A 32 7.70 -37.60 -26.74
N ASP A 33 8.36 -37.11 -25.69
CA ASP A 33 9.81 -37.26 -25.48
C ASP A 33 10.64 -36.79 -26.70
N VAL A 34 10.29 -35.61 -27.21
CA VAL A 34 10.77 -35.12 -28.50
C VAL A 34 11.22 -33.67 -28.45
N ALA A 35 12.25 -33.34 -29.24
CA ALA A 35 12.65 -31.97 -29.52
C ALA A 35 12.13 -31.52 -30.89
N ILE A 36 11.41 -30.41 -30.93
CA ILE A 36 10.85 -29.79 -32.14
C ILE A 36 11.50 -28.43 -32.35
N ILE A 37 12.02 -28.18 -33.55
CA ILE A 37 12.46 -26.86 -34.01
C ILE A 37 11.50 -26.42 -35.13
N THR A 38 10.89 -25.25 -34.99
CA THR A 38 9.93 -24.73 -35.97
C THR A 38 10.59 -23.77 -36.95
N GLY A 39 9.92 -23.51 -38.07
CA GLY A 39 10.22 -22.43 -39.01
C GLY A 39 9.53 -21.12 -38.64
N THR A 40 9.33 -20.24 -39.62
CA THR A 40 8.84 -18.87 -39.42
C THR A 40 7.35 -18.66 -39.73
N VAL A 41 6.65 -19.70 -40.21
CA VAL A 41 5.25 -19.59 -40.68
C VAL A 41 4.23 -19.66 -39.53
N GLY A 42 4.62 -20.28 -38.41
CA GLY A 42 3.73 -20.60 -37.30
C GLY A 42 3.14 -22.01 -37.40
N GLY A 43 2.57 -22.52 -36.31
CA GLY A 43 1.99 -23.86 -36.23
C GLY A 43 1.39 -24.18 -34.85
N SER A 44 0.94 -25.43 -34.68
CA SER A 44 0.45 -25.96 -33.41
C SER A 44 1.28 -27.16 -32.97
N TYR A 45 1.81 -27.13 -31.75
CA TYR A 45 2.72 -28.16 -31.24
C TYR A 45 2.19 -28.71 -29.91
N ASN A 46 1.81 -29.99 -29.89
CA ASN A 46 1.30 -30.69 -28.71
C ASN A 46 2.34 -31.72 -28.25
N VAL A 47 3.00 -31.47 -27.11
CA VAL A 47 4.07 -32.33 -26.61
C VAL A 47 3.79 -32.89 -25.23
N THR A 48 4.22 -34.12 -24.99
CA THR A 48 4.16 -34.81 -23.69
C THR A 48 5.54 -35.37 -23.30
N GLY A 49 5.66 -35.96 -22.10
CA GLY A 49 6.92 -36.57 -21.66
C GLY A 49 8.00 -35.51 -21.38
N THR A 50 9.26 -35.81 -21.71
CA THR A 50 10.38 -34.86 -21.63
C THR A 50 10.63 -34.24 -23.01
N SER A 51 10.05 -33.08 -23.28
CA SER A 51 10.03 -32.49 -24.63
C SER A 51 10.58 -31.07 -24.71
N THR A 52 11.08 -30.69 -25.87
CA THR A 52 11.55 -29.33 -26.16
C THR A 52 10.81 -28.79 -27.39
N VAL A 53 10.38 -27.53 -27.34
CA VAL A 53 9.87 -26.83 -28.52
C VAL A 53 10.57 -25.49 -28.64
N ALA A 54 11.33 -25.32 -29.71
CA ALA A 54 12.03 -24.08 -30.05
C ALA A 54 11.35 -23.42 -31.26
N VAL A 55 10.62 -22.33 -31.00
CA VAL A 55 9.89 -21.59 -32.02
C VAL A 55 10.78 -20.50 -32.62
N GLN A 56 11.00 -20.54 -33.95
CA GLN A 56 11.84 -19.54 -34.65
C GLN A 56 11.06 -18.33 -35.21
N GLY A 57 9.76 -18.45 -35.43
CA GLY A 57 8.95 -17.33 -35.91
C GLY A 57 7.47 -17.70 -36.12
N GLY A 58 6.71 -16.72 -36.62
CA GLY A 58 5.27 -16.87 -36.85
C GLY A 58 4.45 -16.93 -35.56
N THR A 59 3.14 -17.06 -35.70
CA THR A 59 2.23 -17.22 -34.54
C THR A 59 2.03 -18.70 -34.25
N ASN A 60 2.36 -19.14 -33.04
CA ASN A 60 2.31 -20.55 -32.68
C ASN A 60 1.40 -20.79 -31.49
N THR A 61 0.83 -22.00 -31.45
CA THR A 61 0.21 -22.55 -30.24
C THR A 61 1.05 -23.71 -29.74
N VAL A 62 1.47 -23.69 -28.48
CA VAL A 62 2.24 -24.79 -27.87
C VAL A 62 1.49 -25.30 -26.65
N LYS A 63 1.16 -26.59 -26.64
CA LYS A 63 0.58 -27.28 -25.49
C LYS A 63 1.56 -28.33 -25.00
N ALA A 64 2.02 -28.20 -23.76
CA ALA A 64 3.01 -29.10 -23.18
C ALA A 64 2.52 -29.69 -21.85
N THR A 65 2.73 -30.99 -21.67
CA THR A 65 2.56 -31.71 -20.40
C THR A 65 3.81 -32.53 -20.09
N GLY A 66 4.00 -32.94 -18.83
CA GLY A 66 5.23 -33.60 -18.39
C GLY A 66 6.36 -32.59 -18.13
N ASN A 67 7.58 -32.94 -18.53
CA ASN A 67 8.75 -32.08 -18.41
C ASN A 67 9.03 -31.35 -19.72
N TYR A 68 9.29 -30.05 -19.69
CA TYR A 68 9.59 -29.33 -20.94
C TYR A 68 10.53 -28.14 -20.84
N VAL A 69 11.10 -27.81 -21.99
CA VAL A 69 11.74 -26.52 -22.26
C VAL A 69 11.10 -25.93 -23.52
N LEU A 70 10.44 -24.79 -23.36
CA LEU A 70 9.79 -24.07 -24.46
C LEU A 70 10.51 -22.75 -24.67
N SER A 71 10.80 -22.41 -25.92
CA SER A 71 11.36 -21.09 -26.27
C SER A 71 10.66 -20.52 -27.49
N THR A 72 10.53 -19.19 -27.53
CA THR A 72 9.96 -18.48 -28.67
C THR A 72 10.81 -17.30 -29.11
N SER A 73 10.72 -16.96 -30.39
CA SER A 73 11.47 -15.87 -31.02
C SER A 73 10.87 -14.49 -30.72
N SER A 74 11.68 -13.43 -30.85
CA SER A 74 11.25 -12.04 -30.61
C SER A 74 10.24 -11.48 -31.61
N THR A 75 10.06 -12.13 -32.76
CA THR A 75 9.10 -11.71 -33.79
C THR A 75 7.79 -12.48 -33.74
N SER A 76 7.64 -13.41 -32.77
CA SER A 76 6.49 -14.30 -32.67
C SER A 76 5.55 -13.91 -31.53
N ASN A 77 4.25 -13.97 -31.79
CA ASN A 77 3.20 -13.88 -30.77
C ASN A 77 2.62 -15.27 -30.59
N ASN A 78 2.72 -15.85 -29.39
CA ASN A 78 2.41 -17.26 -29.19
C ASN A 78 1.41 -17.48 -28.06
N GLY A 79 0.56 -18.50 -28.21
CA GLY A 79 -0.28 -19.02 -27.15
C GLY A 79 0.35 -20.29 -26.56
N ILE A 80 0.71 -20.27 -25.29
CA ILE A 80 1.37 -21.40 -24.62
C ILE A 80 0.48 -21.90 -23.49
N ILE A 81 0.22 -23.20 -23.46
CA ILE A 81 -0.42 -23.90 -22.35
C ILE A 81 0.60 -24.90 -21.81
N ALA A 82 1.18 -24.58 -20.67
CA ALA A 82 2.23 -25.38 -20.04
C ALA A 82 1.63 -25.99 -18.76
N SER A 83 1.22 -27.25 -18.79
CA SER A 83 0.45 -27.90 -17.69
C SER A 83 1.26 -28.93 -16.90
N GLY A 84 2.59 -28.88 -16.99
CA GLY A 84 3.50 -29.79 -16.30
C GLY A 84 4.56 -29.02 -15.52
N THR A 85 5.81 -29.45 -15.65
CA THR A 85 6.94 -28.82 -14.99
C THR A 85 8.00 -28.44 -16.01
N GLY A 86 8.44 -27.20 -16.02
CA GLY A 86 9.44 -26.80 -17.01
C GLY A 86 9.72 -25.32 -17.07
N THR A 87 10.49 -24.96 -18.09
CA THR A 87 10.85 -23.57 -18.39
C THR A 87 10.16 -23.13 -19.66
N VAL A 88 9.55 -21.95 -19.62
CA VAL A 88 8.92 -21.29 -20.76
C VAL A 88 9.58 -19.93 -20.96
N ALA A 89 10.37 -19.79 -22.03
CA ALA A 89 10.97 -18.53 -22.41
C ALA A 89 10.18 -17.90 -23.55
N THR A 90 9.56 -16.76 -23.30
CA THR A 90 8.81 -16.02 -24.30
C THR A 90 9.47 -14.71 -24.68
N ASN A 91 9.22 -14.33 -25.93
CA ASN A 91 9.50 -13.01 -26.47
C ASN A 91 8.27 -12.57 -27.32
N GLY A 92 8.34 -11.36 -27.89
CA GLY A 92 7.23 -10.79 -28.67
C GLY A 92 6.06 -10.37 -27.76
N SER A 93 4.81 -10.60 -28.19
CA SER A 93 3.60 -10.40 -27.36
C SER A 93 2.88 -11.74 -27.23
N SER A 94 3.41 -12.60 -26.35
CA SER A 94 2.94 -13.96 -26.12
C SER A 94 2.02 -14.04 -24.90
N THR A 95 1.16 -15.07 -24.86
CA THR A 95 0.36 -15.44 -23.69
C THR A 95 0.78 -16.82 -23.20
N VAL A 96 1.09 -16.94 -21.91
CA VAL A 96 1.46 -18.18 -21.24
C VAL A 96 0.42 -18.50 -20.18
N ARG A 97 -0.24 -19.64 -20.29
CA ARG A 97 -1.06 -20.21 -19.21
C ARG A 97 -0.27 -21.33 -18.54
N SER A 98 0.25 -21.04 -17.35
CA SER A 98 1.07 -21.93 -16.54
C SER A 98 0.21 -22.73 -15.56
N GLY A 99 0.26 -24.05 -15.67
CA GLY A 99 -0.28 -25.02 -14.71
C GLY A 99 0.82 -25.99 -14.30
N GLY A 100 0.84 -26.41 -13.04
CA GLY A 100 1.94 -27.19 -12.47
C GLY A 100 3.06 -26.29 -11.93
N SER A 101 4.31 -26.74 -11.97
CA SER A 101 5.45 -25.99 -11.41
C SER A 101 6.36 -25.48 -12.51
N ASN A 102 6.27 -24.19 -12.84
CA ASN A 102 6.96 -23.62 -14.00
C ASN A 102 7.83 -22.41 -13.67
N VAL A 103 8.87 -22.24 -14.47
CA VAL A 103 9.63 -20.99 -14.59
C VAL A 103 9.26 -20.34 -15.91
N VAL A 104 8.81 -19.08 -15.87
CA VAL A 104 8.46 -18.31 -17.05
C VAL A 104 9.40 -17.12 -17.17
N LEU A 105 10.12 -17.04 -18.29
CA LEU A 105 10.99 -15.92 -18.64
C LEU A 105 10.27 -15.09 -19.71
N SER A 106 9.60 -14.04 -19.27
CA SER A 106 8.78 -13.15 -20.10
C SER A 106 9.61 -11.94 -20.54
N ASN A 107 10.27 -12.04 -21.70
CA ASN A 107 11.20 -11.01 -22.18
C ASN A 107 10.57 -10.10 -23.26
N GLY A 108 9.40 -10.46 -23.74
CA GLY A 108 8.66 -9.70 -24.74
C GLY A 108 7.88 -8.54 -24.13
N SER A 109 7.44 -7.60 -24.96
CA SER A 109 6.56 -6.51 -24.52
C SER A 109 5.10 -6.92 -24.62
N ASN A 110 4.28 -6.48 -23.66
CA ASN A 110 2.85 -6.80 -23.60
C ASN A 110 2.57 -8.31 -23.60
N GLU A 111 3.40 -9.06 -22.87
CA GLU A 111 3.16 -10.48 -22.64
C GLU A 111 2.19 -10.68 -21.48
N LEU A 112 1.40 -11.75 -21.52
CA LEU A 112 0.49 -12.12 -20.42
C LEU A 112 0.86 -13.49 -19.87
N VAL A 113 1.15 -13.57 -18.58
CA VAL A 113 1.35 -14.82 -17.87
C VAL A 113 0.20 -15.04 -16.89
N VAL A 114 -0.50 -16.17 -17.06
CA VAL A 114 -1.58 -16.59 -16.17
C VAL A 114 -1.09 -17.77 -15.33
N GLY A 115 -0.94 -17.57 -14.02
CA GLY A 115 -0.65 -18.62 -13.04
C GLY A 115 -1.93 -19.36 -12.66
N ALA A 116 -2.25 -20.42 -13.39
CA ALA A 116 -3.51 -21.15 -13.24
C ALA A 116 -3.52 -22.06 -12.00
N SER A 117 -2.62 -23.03 -11.94
CA SER A 117 -2.49 -23.97 -10.82
C SER A 117 -1.03 -24.34 -10.60
N GLY A 118 -0.67 -24.78 -9.39
CA GLY A 118 0.73 -25.03 -9.03
C GLY A 118 1.57 -23.75 -8.95
N ALA A 119 2.85 -23.88 -8.63
CA ALA A 119 3.73 -22.74 -8.42
C ALA A 119 4.30 -22.20 -9.74
N THR A 120 4.18 -20.91 -9.99
CA THR A 120 4.80 -20.27 -11.16
C THR A 120 5.77 -19.18 -10.72
N THR A 121 7.05 -19.36 -11.07
CA THR A 121 8.07 -18.32 -10.93
C THR A 121 8.18 -17.56 -12.25
N ILE A 122 8.07 -16.24 -12.21
CA ILE A 122 8.02 -15.38 -13.39
C ILE A 122 9.15 -14.37 -13.28
N THR A 123 9.95 -14.23 -14.33
CA THR A 123 10.83 -13.08 -14.52
C THR A 123 10.32 -12.32 -15.75
N ALA A 124 9.83 -11.10 -15.54
CA ALA A 124 9.31 -10.26 -16.62
C ALA A 124 10.21 -9.04 -16.83
N SER A 125 10.90 -9.01 -17.97
CA SER A 125 11.85 -7.94 -18.32
C SER A 125 11.33 -6.99 -19.38
N GLY A 126 10.32 -7.39 -20.15
CA GLY A 126 9.68 -6.52 -21.15
C GLY A 126 8.63 -5.60 -20.55
N ASN A 127 8.40 -4.47 -21.25
CA ASN A 127 7.42 -3.46 -20.84
C ASN A 127 5.98 -3.94 -21.05
N GLY A 128 5.05 -3.48 -20.21
CA GLY A 128 3.63 -3.80 -20.35
C GLY A 128 3.28 -5.24 -19.99
N SER A 129 4.14 -5.95 -19.27
CA SER A 129 3.91 -7.34 -18.90
C SER A 129 2.71 -7.48 -17.96
N GLY A 130 1.81 -8.40 -18.27
CA GLY A 130 0.66 -8.79 -17.45
C GLY A 130 0.93 -10.08 -16.70
N VAL A 131 0.64 -10.10 -15.39
CA VAL A 131 0.65 -11.32 -14.56
C VAL A 131 -0.70 -11.45 -13.88
N LEU A 132 -1.37 -12.59 -14.07
CA LEU A 132 -2.69 -12.87 -13.48
C LEU A 132 -2.66 -14.16 -12.66
N GLY A 133 -3.01 -14.05 -11.38
CA GLY A 133 -3.21 -15.17 -10.47
C GLY A 133 -4.63 -15.73 -10.52
N ALA A 134 -4.73 -17.02 -10.83
CA ALA A 134 -6.00 -17.75 -10.91
C ALA A 134 -6.08 -18.95 -9.93
N GLY A 135 -5.17 -19.03 -8.95
CA GLY A 135 -5.19 -20.01 -7.85
C GLY A 135 -3.84 -20.65 -7.56
N GLY A 136 -2.95 -20.78 -8.55
CA GLY A 136 -1.57 -21.24 -8.35
C GLY A 136 -0.69 -20.18 -7.69
N ALA A 137 0.23 -20.56 -6.80
CA ALA A 137 1.14 -19.60 -6.16
C ALA A 137 2.02 -18.90 -7.21
N ILE A 138 2.21 -17.59 -7.08
CA ILE A 138 3.02 -16.79 -8.01
C ILE A 138 4.19 -16.17 -7.26
N THR A 139 5.39 -16.30 -7.83
CA THR A 139 6.56 -15.51 -7.48
C THR A 139 7.00 -14.73 -8.71
N ALA A 140 6.84 -13.41 -8.73
CA ALA A 140 7.12 -12.58 -9.88
C ALA A 140 8.27 -11.59 -9.60
N ASN A 141 9.27 -11.55 -10.47
CA ASN A 141 10.30 -10.53 -10.49
C ASN A 141 10.12 -9.67 -11.75
N ILE A 142 9.72 -8.42 -11.57
CA ILE A 142 9.32 -7.52 -12.64
C ILE A 142 10.37 -6.41 -12.77
N THR A 143 11.15 -6.44 -13.84
CA THR A 143 12.15 -5.41 -14.14
C THR A 143 11.74 -4.49 -15.28
N GLY A 144 10.77 -4.90 -16.11
CA GLY A 144 10.18 -4.07 -17.16
C GLY A 144 9.27 -2.96 -16.59
N GLY A 145 9.05 -1.91 -17.37
CA GLY A 145 8.12 -0.83 -17.01
C GLY A 145 6.66 -1.13 -17.36
N ALA A 146 5.73 -0.39 -16.76
CA ALA A 146 4.30 -0.44 -17.02
C ALA A 146 3.66 -1.85 -16.86
N ALA A 147 4.21 -2.69 -15.99
CA ALA A 147 3.67 -4.01 -15.75
C ALA A 147 2.34 -3.93 -14.98
N THR A 148 1.45 -4.90 -15.20
CA THR A 148 0.25 -5.10 -14.38
C THR A 148 0.29 -6.47 -13.74
N VAL A 149 0.25 -6.53 -12.42
CA VAL A 149 0.21 -7.78 -11.65
C VAL A 149 -1.11 -7.82 -10.89
N ALA A 150 -1.88 -8.89 -11.03
CA ALA A 150 -3.10 -9.11 -10.28
C ALA A 150 -3.02 -10.45 -9.55
N ALA A 151 -3.05 -10.42 -8.22
CA ALA A 151 -2.98 -11.63 -7.41
C ALA A 151 -4.22 -12.53 -7.59
N GLY A 152 -5.40 -11.94 -7.79
CA GLY A 152 -6.65 -12.69 -7.90
C GLY A 152 -6.84 -13.65 -6.73
N ASN A 153 -6.96 -14.94 -7.03
CA ASN A 153 -7.11 -16.01 -6.02
C ASN A 153 -5.76 -16.63 -5.60
N SER A 154 -4.65 -16.19 -6.20
CA SER A 154 -3.32 -16.72 -5.94
C SER A 154 -2.63 -16.02 -4.78
N THR A 155 -1.97 -16.79 -3.92
CA THR A 155 -0.90 -16.23 -3.07
C THR A 155 0.22 -15.75 -3.98
N THR A 156 0.50 -14.45 -3.96
CA THR A 156 1.38 -13.78 -4.91
C THR A 156 2.46 -13.01 -4.18
N THR A 157 3.72 -13.33 -4.45
CA THR A 157 4.88 -12.53 -4.07
C THR A 157 5.42 -11.84 -5.31
N VAL A 158 5.61 -10.53 -5.26
CA VAL A 158 6.12 -9.75 -6.39
C VAL A 158 7.22 -8.79 -5.93
N THR A 159 8.32 -8.77 -6.68
CA THR A 159 9.31 -7.70 -6.64
C THR A 159 9.12 -6.82 -7.86
N LEU A 160 8.86 -5.54 -7.64
CA LEU A 160 8.78 -4.52 -8.68
C LEU A 160 10.11 -3.76 -8.68
N SER A 161 10.87 -3.83 -9.76
CA SER A 161 12.13 -3.07 -9.93
C SER A 161 12.10 -2.16 -11.16
N GLY A 162 11.02 -2.24 -11.94
CA GLY A 162 10.78 -1.39 -13.10
C GLY A 162 10.22 -0.02 -12.71
N SER A 163 9.34 0.50 -13.56
CA SER A 163 8.64 1.76 -13.29
C SER A 163 7.20 1.71 -13.72
N ASN A 164 6.33 2.49 -13.09
CA ASN A 164 4.92 2.65 -13.44
C ASN A 164 4.15 1.31 -13.44
N ALA A 165 4.58 0.36 -12.62
CA ALA A 165 3.86 -0.89 -12.44
C ALA A 165 2.60 -0.67 -11.61
N VAL A 166 1.61 -1.52 -11.85
CA VAL A 166 0.38 -1.58 -11.04
C VAL A 166 0.25 -2.99 -10.48
N ALA A 167 0.18 -3.10 -9.15
CA ALA A 167 -0.04 -4.35 -8.46
C ALA A 167 -1.40 -4.34 -7.75
N PHE A 168 -2.23 -5.33 -8.06
CA PHE A 168 -3.56 -5.52 -7.48
C PHE A 168 -3.60 -6.77 -6.60
N GLY A 169 -4.22 -6.64 -5.44
CA GLY A 169 -4.72 -7.77 -4.68
C GLY A 169 -5.93 -8.43 -5.33
N GLY A 170 -6.42 -9.49 -4.71
CA GLY A 170 -7.66 -10.15 -5.06
C GLY A 170 -8.88 -9.33 -4.64
N THR A 171 -9.99 -9.54 -5.35
CA THR A 171 -11.30 -9.01 -4.99
C THR A 171 -12.18 -10.16 -4.49
N GLY A 172 -13.03 -9.89 -3.49
CA GLY A 172 -13.94 -10.90 -2.93
C GLY A 172 -13.36 -11.74 -1.79
N THR A 173 -14.11 -12.76 -1.36
CA THR A 173 -13.85 -13.53 -0.13
C THR A 173 -12.78 -14.61 -0.27
N THR A 174 -12.31 -14.88 -1.49
CA THR A 174 -11.28 -15.88 -1.81
C THR A 174 -10.00 -15.23 -2.35
N ALA A 175 -9.81 -13.95 -2.05
CA ALA A 175 -8.62 -13.20 -2.43
C ALA A 175 -7.35 -13.87 -1.87
N GLY A 176 -6.37 -14.12 -2.74
CA GLY A 176 -5.07 -14.63 -2.32
C GLY A 176 -4.27 -13.56 -1.58
N ALA A 177 -3.31 -13.96 -0.75
CA ALA A 177 -2.41 -13.00 -0.09
C ALA A 177 -1.49 -12.31 -1.12
N LEU A 178 -1.13 -11.05 -0.86
CA LEU A 178 -0.26 -10.26 -1.73
C LEU A 178 0.98 -9.78 -0.95
N SER A 179 2.18 -10.14 -1.39
CA SER A 179 3.43 -9.60 -0.84
C SER A 179 4.15 -8.83 -1.93
N VAL A 180 4.35 -7.53 -1.73
CA VAL A 180 5.04 -6.64 -2.67
C VAL A 180 6.33 -6.14 -2.04
N VAL A 181 7.43 -6.28 -2.76
CA VAL A 181 8.64 -5.49 -2.56
C VAL A 181 8.75 -4.54 -3.73
N ASP A 182 8.43 -3.27 -3.49
CA ASP A 182 8.59 -2.21 -4.48
C ASP A 182 10.00 -1.63 -4.34
N ALA A 183 10.86 -1.89 -5.31
CA ALA A 183 12.18 -1.28 -5.49
C ALA A 183 12.22 -0.38 -6.74
N GLY A 184 11.08 -0.22 -7.41
CA GLY A 184 10.89 0.48 -8.66
C GLY A 184 10.53 1.94 -8.44
N THR A 185 10.00 2.60 -9.46
CA THR A 185 9.61 4.02 -9.42
C THR A 185 8.18 4.21 -9.89
N ASN A 186 7.41 5.08 -9.23
CA ASN A 186 6.07 5.47 -9.66
C ASN A 186 5.08 4.30 -9.72
N ASP A 187 5.27 3.30 -8.87
CA ASP A 187 4.40 2.13 -8.82
C ASP A 187 3.15 2.42 -7.97
N THR A 188 2.03 1.82 -8.39
CA THR A 188 0.75 1.89 -7.67
C THR A 188 0.38 0.50 -7.18
N ILE A 189 0.09 0.37 -5.89
CA ILE A 189 -0.33 -0.88 -5.28
C ILE A 189 -1.72 -0.70 -4.70
N ALA A 190 -2.66 -1.59 -5.01
CA ALA A 190 -3.99 -1.61 -4.41
C ALA A 190 -4.33 -3.01 -3.89
N THR A 191 -4.51 -3.15 -2.58
CA THR A 191 -4.58 -4.47 -1.92
C THR A 191 -5.98 -5.08 -1.91
N PHE A 192 -7.02 -4.25 -2.00
CA PHE A 192 -8.43 -4.69 -2.00
C PHE A 192 -8.75 -5.66 -0.84
N ALA A 193 -9.18 -6.88 -1.14
CA ALA A 193 -9.55 -7.87 -0.13
C ALA A 193 -8.38 -8.77 0.29
N SER A 194 -7.21 -8.65 -0.35
CA SER A 194 -6.03 -9.41 0.03
C SER A 194 -5.48 -8.93 1.36
N ASN A 195 -5.12 -9.89 2.21
CA ASN A 195 -4.12 -9.61 3.25
C ASN A 195 -2.79 -9.37 2.55
N ALA A 196 -2.21 -8.19 2.78
CA ALA A 196 -1.09 -7.70 2.03
C ALA A 196 0.07 -7.26 2.92
N THR A 197 1.29 -7.53 2.45
CA THR A 197 2.51 -6.90 2.96
C THR A 197 3.13 -6.10 1.83
N VAL A 198 3.41 -4.82 2.06
CA VAL A 198 4.02 -3.93 1.07
C VAL A 198 5.27 -3.32 1.67
N VAL A 199 6.42 -3.60 1.07
CA VAL A 199 7.70 -3.01 1.44
C VAL A 199 8.11 -2.06 0.33
N ALA A 200 8.02 -0.75 0.58
CA ALA A 200 8.56 0.28 -0.31
C ALA A 200 10.08 0.35 -0.09
N SER A 201 10.82 -0.56 -0.70
CA SER A 201 12.27 -0.61 -0.66
C SER A 201 12.91 0.43 -1.59
N GLY A 202 14.02 1.04 -1.16
CA GLY A 202 14.73 2.03 -1.99
C GLY A 202 14.32 3.48 -1.74
N SER A 203 14.73 4.37 -2.65
CA SER A 203 14.63 5.82 -2.51
C SER A 203 13.39 6.43 -3.17
N THR A 204 12.41 5.60 -3.51
CA THR A 204 11.29 5.95 -4.38
C THR A 204 9.98 6.00 -3.58
N GLN A 205 8.97 6.63 -4.18
CA GLN A 205 7.67 6.86 -3.56
C GLN A 205 6.68 5.88 -4.15
N SER A 206 6.04 5.06 -3.31
CA SER A 206 4.93 4.20 -3.71
C SER A 206 3.61 4.90 -3.42
N LEU A 207 2.61 4.69 -4.27
CA LEU A 207 1.22 4.99 -3.96
C LEU A 207 0.49 3.70 -3.60
N VAL A 208 0.03 3.60 -2.35
CA VAL A 208 -0.60 2.39 -1.83
C VAL A 208 -2.04 2.67 -1.43
N PHE A 209 -2.97 1.86 -1.93
CA PHE A 209 -4.36 1.82 -1.50
C PHE A 209 -4.60 0.54 -0.70
N GLY A 210 -4.92 0.72 0.57
CA GLY A 210 -5.46 -0.33 1.43
C GLY A 210 -6.86 -0.76 0.98
N GLY A 211 -7.42 -1.72 1.69
CA GLY A 211 -8.76 -2.22 1.42
C GLY A 211 -9.35 -2.89 2.67
N THR A 212 -10.18 -3.91 2.47
CA THR A 212 -10.80 -4.65 3.58
C THR A 212 -9.90 -5.75 4.13
N GLY A 213 -8.88 -6.17 3.36
CA GLY A 213 -7.83 -7.05 3.85
C GLY A 213 -6.84 -6.29 4.75
N LEU A 214 -6.13 -7.01 5.61
CA LEU A 214 -5.07 -6.41 6.41
C LEU A 214 -3.96 -5.87 5.49
N LEU A 215 -3.42 -4.70 5.79
CA LEU A 215 -2.23 -4.18 5.12
C LEU A 215 -1.14 -3.92 6.16
N ASP A 216 -0.02 -4.61 6.01
CA ASP A 216 1.24 -4.34 6.69
C ASP A 216 2.18 -3.61 5.71
N PHE A 217 2.40 -2.33 5.94
CA PHE A 217 3.21 -1.48 5.09
C PHE A 217 4.53 -1.11 5.79
N VAL A 218 5.62 -1.16 5.04
CA VAL A 218 6.94 -0.70 5.50
C VAL A 218 7.46 0.34 4.53
N GLY A 219 7.62 1.57 5.02
CA GLY A 219 8.17 2.69 4.25
C GLY A 219 9.69 2.59 4.06
N GLY A 220 10.16 3.17 2.97
CA GLY A 220 11.58 3.23 2.61
C GLY A 220 12.21 4.61 2.80
N ALA A 221 13.21 4.91 1.97
CA ALA A 221 13.88 6.21 1.96
C ALA A 221 13.09 7.27 1.16
N GLY A 222 12.14 6.87 0.32
CA GLY A 222 11.18 7.79 -0.31
C GLY A 222 9.89 7.93 0.51
N ALA A 223 9.28 9.12 0.46
CA ALA A 223 8.02 9.42 1.14
C ALA A 223 6.85 8.78 0.39
N SER A 224 6.38 7.63 0.87
CA SER A 224 5.25 6.93 0.25
C SER A 224 3.91 7.52 0.71
N THR A 225 2.91 7.45 -0.16
CA THR A 225 1.53 7.80 0.17
C THR A 225 0.71 6.54 0.34
N VAL A 226 0.03 6.41 1.48
CA VAL A 226 -0.84 5.28 1.81
C VAL A 226 -2.25 5.80 2.07
N ILE A 227 -3.24 5.21 1.42
CA ILE A 227 -4.66 5.50 1.64
C ILE A 227 -5.29 4.27 2.27
N GLY A 228 -5.71 4.37 3.52
CA GLY A 228 -6.32 3.28 4.27
C GLY A 228 -7.70 2.90 3.76
N GLY A 229 -8.08 1.64 3.95
CA GLY A 229 -9.39 1.13 3.60
C GLY A 229 -10.48 1.58 4.57
N THR A 230 -11.74 1.58 4.12
CA THR A 230 -12.90 1.73 5.01
C THR A 230 -13.02 0.49 5.91
N GLY A 231 -13.09 0.69 7.22
CA GLY A 231 -13.05 -0.40 8.20
C GLY A 231 -11.70 -1.16 8.23
N GLY A 232 -10.65 -0.58 7.62
CA GLY A 232 -9.32 -1.18 7.55
C GLY A 232 -8.64 -1.26 8.92
N SER A 233 -7.59 -2.07 9.00
CA SER A 233 -6.74 -2.17 10.19
C SER A 233 -5.27 -2.28 9.77
N GLU A 234 -4.76 -1.17 9.23
CA GLU A 234 -3.40 -1.10 8.69
C GLU A 234 -2.36 -1.01 9.80
N VAL A 235 -1.26 -1.71 9.60
CA VAL A 235 -0.02 -1.51 10.35
C VAL A 235 0.96 -0.87 9.39
N MET A 236 1.48 0.30 9.75
CA MET A 236 2.42 1.03 8.91
C MET A 236 3.68 1.34 9.68
N THR A 237 4.82 0.90 9.17
CA THR A 237 6.14 1.33 9.65
C THR A 237 6.59 2.53 8.84
N VAL A 238 6.84 3.66 9.51
CA VAL A 238 7.37 4.88 8.91
C VAL A 238 8.82 4.64 8.50
N GLY A 239 9.13 4.85 7.22
CA GLY A 239 10.49 4.76 6.71
C GLY A 239 11.31 6.04 6.92
N ALA A 240 12.58 6.02 6.53
CA ALA A 240 13.46 7.19 6.60
C ALA A 240 12.96 8.38 5.75
N GLY A 241 12.22 8.11 4.67
CA GLY A 241 11.58 9.15 3.86
C GLY A 241 10.34 9.79 4.49
N GLY A 242 9.83 9.23 5.59
CA GLY A 242 8.53 9.57 6.14
C GLY A 242 7.38 8.90 5.40
N ILE A 243 6.15 9.26 5.75
CA ILE A 243 4.93 8.76 5.10
C ILE A 243 3.88 9.87 5.02
N VAL A 244 3.01 9.78 4.02
CA VAL A 244 1.70 10.44 4.00
C VAL A 244 0.64 9.35 4.13
N PHE A 245 -0.16 9.39 5.18
CA PHE A 245 -1.25 8.44 5.39
C PHE A 245 -2.60 9.18 5.44
N SER A 246 -3.59 8.65 4.75
CA SER A 246 -4.99 9.06 4.89
C SER A 246 -5.83 7.88 5.34
N ALA A 247 -6.39 7.93 6.54
CA ALA A 247 -7.28 6.90 7.04
C ALA A 247 -8.61 6.88 6.29
N GLY A 248 -9.14 5.68 6.05
CA GLY A 248 -10.52 5.51 5.61
C GLY A 248 -11.53 5.75 6.74
N THR A 249 -12.82 5.73 6.41
CA THR A 249 -13.89 5.75 7.42
C THR A 249 -13.81 4.51 8.32
N ASN A 250 -14.02 4.67 9.63
CA ASN A 250 -13.96 3.59 10.64
C ASN A 250 -12.65 2.78 10.63
N ASN A 251 -11.57 3.39 10.15
CA ASN A 251 -10.27 2.75 10.02
C ASN A 251 -9.55 2.69 11.38
N MET A 252 -8.96 1.54 11.71
CA MET A 252 -8.23 1.33 12.97
C MET A 252 -6.75 1.06 12.70
N SER A 253 -6.00 2.12 12.42
CA SER A 253 -4.60 2.02 12.03
C SER A 253 -3.64 2.13 13.20
N THR A 254 -2.53 1.38 13.11
CA THR A 254 -1.35 1.57 13.95
C THR A 254 -0.17 2.02 13.10
N ILE A 255 0.43 3.14 13.45
CA ILE A 255 1.59 3.70 12.77
C ILE A 255 2.77 3.58 13.72
N VAL A 256 3.87 3.01 13.25
CA VAL A 256 5.06 2.69 14.05
C VAL A 256 6.24 3.45 13.47
N GLY A 257 6.92 4.23 14.31
CA GLY A 257 8.20 4.86 13.94
C GLY A 257 9.30 3.81 13.78
N SER A 258 10.31 4.11 12.97
CA SER A 258 11.56 3.34 12.88
C SER A 258 12.74 4.15 13.41
N ALA A 259 13.87 3.49 13.66
CA ALA A 259 15.13 4.20 13.82
C ALA A 259 15.37 5.08 12.57
N ASN A 260 15.63 6.37 12.77
CA ASN A 260 15.76 7.39 11.72
C ASN A 260 14.51 7.56 10.83
N ALA A 261 13.31 7.25 11.31
CA ALA A 261 12.09 7.55 10.57
C ALA A 261 11.99 9.05 10.24
N GLY A 262 11.53 9.33 9.03
CA GLY A 262 11.16 10.67 8.60
C GLY A 262 9.82 11.11 9.19
N LEU A 263 9.39 12.32 8.82
CA LEU A 263 8.13 12.89 9.29
C LEU A 263 6.92 12.07 8.81
N ALA A 264 5.97 11.78 9.69
CA ALA A 264 4.67 11.24 9.31
C ALA A 264 3.63 12.37 9.15
N THR A 265 2.93 12.41 8.02
CA THR A 265 1.73 13.25 7.84
C THR A 265 0.51 12.35 7.77
N ILE A 266 -0.43 12.52 8.68
CA ILE A 266 -1.52 11.58 8.94
C ILE A 266 -2.83 12.35 8.91
N PHE A 267 -3.72 11.98 8.00
CA PHE A 267 -5.08 12.48 7.92
C PHE A 267 -6.03 11.44 8.51
N GLY A 268 -6.83 11.84 9.50
CA GLY A 268 -7.93 11.04 10.01
C GLY A 268 -9.08 10.92 8.99
N GLY A 269 -9.94 9.94 9.21
CA GLY A 269 -11.23 9.80 8.51
C GLY A 269 -12.36 9.60 9.52
N SER A 270 -13.60 9.90 9.14
CA SER A 270 -14.77 9.76 10.02
C SER A 270 -14.80 8.40 10.75
N GLY A 271 -14.87 8.42 12.07
CA GLY A 271 -14.90 7.22 12.91
C GLY A 271 -13.56 6.50 13.05
N SER A 272 -12.48 7.03 12.48
CA SER A 272 -11.16 6.40 12.52
C SER A 272 -10.50 6.52 13.89
N GLN A 273 -9.69 5.53 14.20
CA GLN A 273 -8.78 5.52 15.33
C GLN A 273 -7.36 5.28 14.80
N ILE A 274 -6.50 6.26 14.98
CA ILE A 274 -5.10 6.19 14.60
C ILE A 274 -4.26 6.14 15.88
N ASN A 275 -3.46 5.09 16.03
CA ASN A 275 -2.51 4.94 17.13
C ASN A 275 -1.09 5.10 16.58
N LEU A 276 -0.42 6.19 16.96
CA LEU A 276 0.98 6.46 16.64
C LEU A 276 1.88 5.94 17.77
N ASN A 277 2.79 5.05 17.41
CA ASN A 277 3.79 4.46 18.28
C ASN A 277 5.20 4.78 17.77
N GLU A 278 5.77 5.85 18.30
CA GLU A 278 7.15 6.26 18.03
C GLU A 278 8.01 6.08 19.29
N SER A 279 7.75 5.02 20.05
CA SER A 279 8.51 4.74 21.28
C SER A 279 9.95 4.27 21.03
N ILE A 280 10.29 3.94 19.78
CA ILE A 280 11.61 3.43 19.39
C ILE A 280 12.68 4.53 19.55
N SER A 281 13.75 4.21 20.28
CA SER A 281 14.91 5.10 20.43
C SER A 281 15.55 5.42 19.08
N GLY A 282 15.84 6.71 18.84
CA GLY A 282 16.41 7.18 17.57
C GLY A 282 15.36 7.49 16.49
N THR A 283 14.07 7.43 16.81
CA THR A 283 13.02 8.06 15.99
C THR A 283 13.21 9.58 16.07
N THR A 284 13.34 10.24 14.92
CA THR A 284 13.62 11.68 14.84
C THR A 284 12.49 12.46 14.17
N GLY A 285 11.78 11.85 13.22
CA GLY A 285 10.55 12.40 12.68
C GLY A 285 9.42 12.33 13.70
N GLY A 286 8.81 13.47 14.00
CA GLY A 286 7.49 13.49 14.66
C GLY A 286 6.37 13.32 13.65
N ALA A 287 5.14 13.61 14.09
CA ALA A 287 3.97 13.53 13.23
C ALA A 287 3.13 14.80 13.18
N PHE A 288 2.53 15.02 12.02
CA PHE A 288 1.36 15.87 11.85
C PHE A 288 0.13 14.97 11.82
N LEU A 289 -0.73 15.07 12.83
CA LEU A 289 -1.99 14.34 12.93
C LEU A 289 -3.14 15.32 12.71
N LEU A 290 -3.78 15.22 11.56
CA LEU A 290 -4.83 16.14 11.13
C LEU A 290 -6.16 15.39 11.11
N ALA A 291 -7.09 15.81 11.95
CA ALA A 291 -8.46 15.34 11.85
C ALA A 291 -9.13 15.88 10.58
N SER A 292 -10.16 15.19 10.13
CA SER A 292 -10.90 15.55 8.93
C SER A 292 -12.32 15.96 9.32
N GLY A 293 -13.33 15.19 8.89
CA GLY A 293 -14.70 15.35 9.36
C GLY A 293 -15.21 14.03 9.91
N GLY A 294 -16.09 14.13 10.91
CA GLY A 294 -16.55 13.04 11.74
C GLY A 294 -15.95 13.04 13.15
N GLN A 295 -16.15 11.93 13.86
CA GLN A 295 -15.49 11.69 15.15
C GLN A 295 -14.20 10.92 14.93
N GLU A 296 -13.07 11.45 15.37
CA GLU A 296 -11.75 10.82 15.17
C GLU A 296 -11.00 10.66 16.49
N THR A 297 -10.17 9.62 16.56
CA THR A 297 -9.15 9.49 17.60
C THR A 297 -7.76 9.55 16.98
N LEU A 298 -7.00 10.57 17.38
CA LEU A 298 -5.61 10.79 17.01
C LEU A 298 -4.75 10.55 18.27
N ASN A 299 -4.23 9.35 18.42
CA ASN A 299 -3.57 8.91 19.64
C ASN A 299 -2.06 8.75 19.43
N ALA A 300 -1.25 9.66 19.98
CA ALA A 300 0.19 9.54 20.03
C ALA A 300 0.74 9.29 21.44
N ALA A 301 -0.05 8.71 22.36
CA ALA A 301 0.38 8.47 23.74
C ALA A 301 1.68 7.65 23.85
N LEU A 302 2.02 6.84 22.83
CA LEU A 302 3.23 6.05 22.75
C LEU A 302 4.36 6.72 21.93
N SER A 303 4.16 7.94 21.44
CA SER A 303 5.23 8.71 20.78
C SER A 303 6.10 9.43 21.81
N ASN A 304 7.41 9.44 21.57
CA ASN A 304 8.38 10.23 22.33
C ASN A 304 8.84 11.49 21.59
N THR A 305 8.27 11.77 20.42
CA THR A 305 8.62 12.89 19.54
C THR A 305 7.66 14.06 19.76
N ASN A 306 7.98 15.21 19.16
CA ASN A 306 7.11 16.36 19.16
C ASN A 306 6.06 16.21 18.04
N ASN A 307 4.79 16.15 18.41
CA ASN A 307 3.69 16.00 17.46
C ASN A 307 2.85 17.27 17.35
N LEU A 308 2.25 17.48 16.19
CA LEU A 308 1.26 18.53 15.94
C LEU A 308 -0.08 17.86 15.66
N PHE A 309 -1.12 18.33 16.33
CA PHE A 309 -2.49 17.89 16.15
C PHE A 309 -3.37 19.02 15.65
N SER A 310 -4.36 18.69 14.81
CA SER A 310 -5.41 19.61 14.37
C SER A 310 -6.79 18.95 14.51
N GLY A 311 -7.72 19.60 15.21
CA GLY A 311 -9.09 19.12 15.46
C GLY A 311 -10.05 19.18 14.26
N GLY A 312 -9.58 19.58 13.08
CA GLY A 312 -10.43 19.61 11.87
C GLY A 312 -11.45 20.76 11.88
N ALA A 313 -12.42 20.70 10.97
CA ALA A 313 -13.37 21.79 10.72
C ALA A 313 -14.85 21.38 10.83
N ASP A 314 -15.13 20.13 11.21
CA ASP A 314 -16.49 19.61 11.35
C ASP A 314 -17.06 19.94 12.74
N SER A 315 -17.98 20.90 12.80
CA SER A 315 -18.62 21.31 14.05
C SER A 315 -19.52 20.25 14.70
N THR A 316 -19.83 19.16 14.00
CA THR A 316 -20.62 18.04 14.53
C THR A 316 -19.76 16.86 14.97
N GLY A 317 -18.51 16.85 14.51
CA GLY A 317 -17.48 15.92 14.91
C GLY A 317 -16.86 16.28 16.26
N ALA A 318 -16.39 15.27 16.97
CA ALA A 318 -15.59 15.43 18.17
C ALA A 318 -14.28 14.69 17.96
N VAL A 319 -13.15 15.38 18.10
CA VAL A 319 -11.83 14.79 17.92
C VAL A 319 -11.16 14.56 19.26
N SER A 320 -10.70 13.33 19.50
CA SER A 320 -9.84 12.99 20.62
C SER A 320 -8.37 13.02 20.20
N MET A 321 -7.66 14.06 20.61
CA MET A 321 -6.22 14.23 20.39
C MET A 321 -5.45 13.87 21.66
N VAL A 322 -4.51 12.93 21.58
CA VAL A 322 -3.71 12.48 22.74
C VAL A 322 -2.23 12.59 22.42
N GLY A 323 -1.53 13.47 23.14
CA GLY A 323 -0.09 13.67 23.01
C GLY A 323 0.73 12.58 23.69
N GLY A 324 1.95 12.41 23.18
CA GLY A 324 2.98 11.54 23.77
C GLY A 324 3.90 12.27 24.73
N SER A 325 5.05 11.67 25.09
CA SER A 325 5.99 12.27 26.05
C SER A 325 6.80 13.45 25.50
N GLY A 326 6.81 13.68 24.18
CA GLY A 326 7.40 14.86 23.57
C GLY A 326 6.60 16.15 23.81
N SER A 327 7.12 17.27 23.33
CA SER A 327 6.43 18.57 23.39
C SER A 327 5.45 18.70 22.24
N ASN A 328 4.16 18.50 22.54
CA ASN A 328 3.11 18.47 21.53
C ASN A 328 2.46 19.84 21.33
N THR A 329 1.96 20.08 20.13
CA THR A 329 1.14 21.25 19.79
C THR A 329 -0.25 20.78 19.37
N PHE A 330 -1.28 21.35 19.96
CA PHE A 330 -2.68 21.05 19.65
C PHE A 330 -3.35 22.31 19.10
N PHE A 331 -3.94 22.19 17.92
CA PHE A 331 -4.82 23.20 17.37
C PHE A 331 -6.27 22.74 17.52
N ALA A 332 -7.05 23.47 18.29
CA ALA A 332 -8.48 23.23 18.42
C ALA A 332 -9.18 23.43 17.06
N GLY A 333 -10.09 22.50 16.75
CA GLY A 333 -10.92 22.55 15.56
C GLY A 333 -12.25 23.24 15.82
N SER A 334 -13.19 23.05 14.91
CA SER A 334 -14.61 23.22 15.21
C SER A 334 -15.13 21.95 15.89
N GLY A 335 -16.18 22.06 16.71
CA GLY A 335 -16.80 20.90 17.35
C GLY A 335 -16.55 20.88 18.85
N ALA A 336 -16.58 19.69 19.42
CA ALA A 336 -16.32 19.48 20.84
C ALA A 336 -15.10 18.57 21.00
N ASP A 337 -13.91 19.15 20.92
CA ASP A 337 -12.66 18.39 20.89
C ASP A 337 -12.14 18.08 22.30
N THR A 338 -11.41 16.98 22.42
CA THR A 338 -10.65 16.65 23.62
C THR A 338 -9.17 16.60 23.30
N MET A 339 -8.38 17.43 23.97
CA MET A 339 -6.92 17.49 23.84
C MET A 339 -6.28 17.03 25.14
N THR A 340 -5.52 15.96 25.09
CA THR A 340 -4.80 15.40 26.24
C THR A 340 -3.32 15.67 26.09
N GLY A 341 -2.77 16.50 26.97
CA GLY A 341 -1.34 16.81 26.99
C GLY A 341 -0.49 15.61 27.41
N GLY A 342 0.76 15.63 26.95
CA GLY A 342 1.80 14.71 27.40
C GLY A 342 2.47 15.14 28.71
N THR A 343 3.58 14.49 29.06
CA THR A 343 4.39 14.83 30.24
C THR A 343 5.31 16.05 30.06
N SER A 344 5.64 16.40 28.81
CA SER A 344 6.49 17.55 28.49
C SER A 344 5.68 18.85 28.40
N SER A 345 6.33 19.95 27.99
CA SER A 345 5.67 21.23 27.72
C SER A 345 4.83 21.13 26.45
N ASN A 346 3.51 21.26 26.56
CA ASN A 346 2.61 21.26 25.43
C ASN A 346 2.05 22.66 25.15
N LEU A 347 1.65 22.90 23.91
CA LEU A 347 0.96 24.12 23.49
C LEU A 347 -0.47 23.76 23.06
N PHE A 348 -1.47 24.42 23.63
CA PHE A 348 -2.86 24.32 23.22
C PHE A 348 -3.30 25.65 22.59
N ALA A 349 -3.60 25.66 21.31
CA ALA A 349 -3.94 26.85 20.54
C ALA A 349 -5.41 26.86 20.13
N PHE A 350 -6.08 27.96 20.43
CA PHE A 350 -7.46 28.23 20.06
C PHE A 350 -7.52 29.53 19.27
N PHE A 351 -8.05 29.44 18.06
CA PHE A 351 -8.28 30.59 17.19
C PHE A 351 -9.77 30.76 16.99
N ALA A 352 -10.27 31.98 17.18
CA ALA A 352 -11.71 32.27 17.02
C ALA A 352 -12.24 31.88 15.62
N ALA A 353 -11.39 31.93 14.59
CA ALA A 353 -11.73 31.50 13.24
C ALA A 353 -12.03 29.99 13.13
N ASN A 354 -11.49 29.17 14.05
CA ASN A 354 -11.57 27.71 14.02
C ASN A 354 -12.65 27.20 14.97
N THR A 355 -12.68 27.69 16.21
CA THR A 355 -13.50 27.11 17.30
C THR A 355 -14.98 27.41 17.16
N LYS A 356 -15.36 28.57 16.63
CA LYS A 356 -16.74 28.95 16.26
C LYS A 356 -17.78 28.69 17.37
N GLY A 357 -17.44 28.99 18.62
CA GLY A 357 -18.33 28.77 19.77
C GLY A 357 -18.37 27.31 20.27
N GLY A 358 -17.40 26.48 19.89
CA GLY A 358 -17.24 25.10 20.31
C GLY A 358 -17.08 24.91 21.82
N THR A 359 -17.16 23.67 22.28
CA THR A 359 -16.94 23.30 23.69
C THR A 359 -15.87 22.23 23.78
N ASP A 360 -14.66 22.67 24.12
CA ASP A 360 -13.48 21.84 24.10
C ASP A 360 -13.01 21.48 25.51
N TYR A 361 -12.28 20.37 25.59
CA TYR A 361 -11.74 19.82 26.81
C TYR A 361 -10.23 19.71 26.70
N ILE A 362 -9.53 20.22 27.70
CA ILE A 362 -8.11 19.96 27.88
C ILE A 362 -7.98 19.06 29.10
N THR A 363 -7.33 17.92 28.90
CA THR A 363 -6.97 17.02 29.99
C THR A 363 -5.46 17.03 30.19
N ASN A 364 -5.05 16.81 31.44
CA ASN A 364 -3.64 16.79 31.86
C ASN A 364 -2.89 18.13 31.62
N PHE A 365 -3.56 19.27 31.75
CA PHE A 365 -2.89 20.57 31.72
C PHE A 365 -2.02 20.74 32.97
N ASN A 366 -0.73 21.04 32.79
CA ASN A 366 0.23 21.14 33.86
C ASN A 366 1.04 22.45 33.81
N ALA A 367 1.93 22.63 34.80
CA ALA A 367 2.71 23.85 34.96
C ALA A 367 3.78 24.07 33.87
N ASN A 368 3.92 23.20 32.87
CA ASN A 368 4.80 23.42 31.72
C ASN A 368 4.01 23.76 30.45
N ASP A 369 2.70 23.64 30.48
CA ASP A 369 1.86 23.86 29.31
C ASP A 369 1.56 25.35 29.10
N ILE A 370 1.24 25.68 27.85
CA ILE A 370 0.85 27.02 27.42
C ILE A 370 -0.48 26.94 26.69
N LEU A 371 -1.37 27.88 27.02
CA LEU A 371 -2.59 28.14 26.28
C LEU A 371 -2.39 29.39 25.42
N VAL A 372 -2.66 29.28 24.12
CA VAL A 372 -2.66 30.41 23.18
C VAL A 372 -4.09 30.65 22.72
N LEU A 373 -4.58 31.87 22.96
CA LEU A 373 -5.90 32.32 22.55
C LEU A 373 -5.73 33.50 21.62
N SER A 374 -6.25 33.40 20.38
CA SER A 374 -6.12 34.49 19.42
C SER A 374 -7.35 34.75 18.57
N GLY A 375 -7.59 36.03 18.27
CA GLY A 375 -8.72 36.49 17.46
C GLY A 375 -10.02 36.67 18.24
N TYR A 376 -9.96 36.66 19.57
CA TYR A 376 -11.08 36.94 20.47
C TYR A 376 -11.13 38.45 20.83
N ASP A 377 -12.07 38.85 21.69
CA ASP A 377 -12.23 40.24 22.12
C ASP A 377 -10.95 40.86 22.71
N THR A 378 -10.27 41.64 21.89
CA THR A 378 -9.01 42.33 22.23
C THR A 378 -9.10 43.30 23.42
N THR A 379 -10.31 43.63 23.91
CA THR A 379 -10.48 44.43 25.13
C THR A 379 -10.34 43.61 26.42
N LEU A 380 -10.39 42.27 26.31
CA LEU A 380 -10.16 41.35 27.42
C LEU A 380 -8.65 41.06 27.62
N SER A 381 -8.34 40.41 28.74
CA SER A 381 -7.00 39.94 29.05
C SER A 381 -7.05 38.55 29.69
N ALA A 382 -5.92 37.85 29.71
CA ALA A 382 -5.80 36.57 30.41
C ALA A 382 -6.25 36.67 31.88
N ALA A 383 -5.85 37.73 32.59
CA ALA A 383 -6.26 37.96 33.99
C ALA A 383 -7.78 38.15 34.13
N LYS A 384 -8.41 38.86 33.19
CA LYS A 384 -9.86 39.07 33.20
C LYS A 384 -10.61 37.75 32.94
N LEU A 385 -10.17 36.95 31.96
CA LEU A 385 -10.74 35.63 31.68
C LEU A 385 -10.70 34.72 32.89
N LEU A 386 -9.56 34.67 33.59
CA LEU A 386 -9.40 33.88 34.81
C LEU A 386 -10.30 34.35 35.94
N SER A 387 -10.53 35.67 36.08
CA SER A 387 -11.43 36.21 37.11
C SER A 387 -12.90 35.83 36.91
N THR A 388 -13.27 35.43 35.70
CA THR A 388 -14.63 35.01 35.33
C THR A 388 -14.74 33.50 35.06
N ALA A 389 -13.66 32.75 35.29
CA ALA A 389 -13.65 31.31 35.12
C ALA A 389 -14.62 30.65 36.13
N THR A 390 -15.28 29.57 35.70
CA THR A 390 -16.14 28.77 36.58
C THR A 390 -15.41 27.51 37.00
N THR A 391 -15.35 27.27 38.31
CA THR A 391 -14.76 26.05 38.87
C THR A 391 -15.87 25.14 39.40
N GLY A 392 -15.84 23.86 39.02
CA GLY A 392 -16.80 22.87 39.49
C GLY A 392 -16.22 21.46 39.52
N GLN A 393 -17.07 20.46 39.77
CA GLN A 393 -16.64 19.05 39.85
C GLN A 393 -16.04 18.51 38.54
N GLY A 394 -16.36 19.14 37.40
CA GLY A 394 -15.84 18.78 36.07
C GLY A 394 -14.57 19.51 35.64
N GLY A 395 -14.00 20.36 36.51
CA GLY A 395 -12.79 21.12 36.25
C GLY A 395 -12.98 22.63 36.29
N VAL A 396 -12.04 23.35 35.66
CA VAL A 396 -12.08 24.80 35.48
C VAL A 396 -12.48 25.12 34.05
N THR A 397 -13.49 25.96 33.85
CA THR A 397 -13.95 26.37 32.53
C THR A 397 -13.75 27.87 32.33
N ILE A 398 -13.13 28.25 31.22
CA ILE A 398 -13.14 29.62 30.71
C ILE A 398 -14.11 29.73 29.53
N THR A 399 -14.80 30.86 29.43
CA THR A 399 -15.70 31.17 28.30
C THR A 399 -15.15 32.39 27.58
N LEU A 400 -15.02 32.29 26.26
CA LEU A 400 -14.48 33.33 25.40
C LEU A 400 -15.61 34.19 24.80
N SER A 401 -15.24 35.28 24.14
CA SER A 401 -16.19 36.30 23.67
C SER A 401 -17.18 35.81 22.61
N ASP A 402 -16.85 34.74 21.89
CA ASP A 402 -17.70 34.10 20.89
C ASP A 402 -18.51 32.92 21.46
N SER A 403 -18.53 32.76 22.79
CA SER A 403 -19.10 31.62 23.51
C SER A 403 -18.31 30.31 23.43
N THR A 404 -17.11 30.29 22.83
CA THR A 404 -16.21 29.14 22.91
C THR A 404 -15.92 28.84 24.38
N LYS A 405 -16.04 27.57 24.77
CA LYS A 405 -15.76 27.10 26.13
C LYS A 405 -14.57 26.17 26.12
N ILE A 406 -13.64 26.41 27.03
CA ILE A 406 -12.47 25.55 27.23
C ILE A 406 -12.50 25.06 28.67
N THR A 407 -12.62 23.75 28.85
CA THR A 407 -12.68 23.11 30.17
C THR A 407 -11.41 22.32 30.45
N PHE A 408 -10.71 22.69 31.50
CA PHE A 408 -9.53 22.01 32.02
C PHE A 408 -9.97 20.98 33.07
N THR A 409 -10.09 19.72 32.67
CA THR A 409 -10.78 18.68 33.46
C THR A 409 -9.96 18.22 34.67
N ASN A 410 -8.64 18.40 34.65
CA ASN A 410 -7.74 17.99 35.72
C ASN A 410 -7.46 19.10 36.76
N LEU A 411 -8.00 20.31 36.56
CA LEU A 411 -7.76 21.44 37.45
C LEU A 411 -8.92 21.65 38.42
N THR A 412 -8.60 22.01 39.66
CA THR A 412 -9.59 22.34 40.71
C THR A 412 -9.64 23.83 41.04
N ASP A 413 -8.74 24.62 40.47
CA ASP A 413 -8.67 26.07 40.61
C ASP A 413 -7.86 26.69 39.45
N THR A 414 -7.85 28.01 39.34
CA THR A 414 -7.22 28.76 38.23
C THR A 414 -5.70 28.96 38.39
N THR A 415 -5.10 28.52 39.49
CA THR A 415 -3.69 28.83 39.81
C THR A 415 -2.75 28.33 38.74
N ALA A 416 -2.97 27.11 38.25
CA ALA A 416 -2.16 26.49 37.19
C ALA A 416 -2.20 27.26 35.85
N LEU A 417 -3.23 28.08 35.62
CA LEU A 417 -3.38 28.88 34.40
C LEU A 417 -2.71 30.26 34.50
N THR A 418 -2.30 30.67 35.69
CA THR A 418 -1.71 32.00 35.91
C THR A 418 -0.37 32.11 35.17
N ASN A 419 -0.22 33.15 34.34
CA ASN A 419 0.94 33.38 33.46
C ASN A 419 1.16 32.28 32.40
N ARG A 420 0.14 31.44 32.12
CA ARG A 420 0.18 30.38 31.10
C ARG A 420 -0.67 30.66 29.88
N ILE A 421 -1.44 31.75 29.91
CA ILE A 421 -2.33 32.16 28.82
C ILE A 421 -1.68 33.30 28.06
N THR A 422 -1.38 33.08 26.79
CA THR A 422 -1.12 34.14 25.82
C THR A 422 -2.45 34.52 25.19
N TYR A 423 -2.83 35.79 25.32
CA TYR A 423 -4.09 36.32 24.79
C TYR A 423 -3.77 37.48 23.85
N SER A 424 -4.19 37.38 22.58
CA SER A 424 -3.83 38.35 21.53
C SER A 424 -4.90 38.56 20.47
#